data_AF-V5TVM2-F1
#
_entry.id   AF-V5TVM2-F1
#
_cell.length_a   1.000
_cell.length_b   1.000
_cell.length_c   1.000
_cell.angle_alpha   90.00
_cell.angle_beta   90.00
_cell.angle_gamma   90.00
#
_symmetry.space_group_name_H-M   'P 1'
#
loop_
_entity.id
_entity.type
_entity.pdbx_description
1 polymer ?
#
loop_
_entity_poly.entity_id
_entity_poly.type
_entity_poly.pdbx_seq_one_letter_code
_entity_poly.pdbx_strand_id
1 'polypeptide(L)' 'MLFREAAGRDVAELAPDSHVIAVASDIPLPGVALPVLDINAPAQVAAFIAEWLAAQRF' A
#
# COMPACT_ATOMS: atom_id res chain seq x y z
N MET A 1 4.74 0.30 -0.03
CA MET A 1 5.10 0.79 1.33
C MET A 1 4.23 0.07 2.36
N LEU A 2 4.71 -0.09 3.60
CA LEU A 2 3.97 -0.75 4.69
C LEU A 2 3.72 0.24 5.83
N PHE A 3 2.48 0.35 6.27
CA PHE A 3 2.05 1.16 7.41
C PHE A 3 1.28 0.29 8.41
N ARG A 4 1.52 0.53 9.70
CA ARG A 4 0.81 -0.16 10.78
C ARG A 4 0.56 0.84 11.90
N GLU A 5 -0.70 1.05 12.28
CA GLU A 5 -1.05 2.05 13.31
C GLU A 5 -0.36 1.74 14.64
N ALA A 6 -0.37 0.47 15.05
CA ALA A 6 0.26 0.00 16.28
C ALA A 6 1.79 0.18 16.31
N ALA A 7 2.43 0.52 15.19
CA ALA A 7 3.86 0.85 15.17
C ALA A 7 4.14 2.27 15.71
N GLY A 8 3.11 3.04 16.07
CA GLY A 8 3.25 4.38 16.65
C GLY A 8 3.68 5.46 15.65
N ARG A 9 3.53 5.19 14.34
CA ARG A 9 3.82 6.16 13.27
C ARG A 9 2.57 6.96 12.97
N ASP A 10 2.71 8.28 12.84
CA ASP A 10 1.62 9.13 12.38
C ASP A 10 1.37 8.91 10.88
N VAL A 11 0.11 8.87 10.48
CA VAL A 11 -0.29 8.83 9.06
C VAL A 11 0.20 10.08 8.33
N ALA A 12 0.32 11.23 9.01
CA ALA A 12 0.86 12.45 8.44
C ALA A 12 2.34 12.34 8.02
N GLU A 13 3.07 11.38 8.58
CA GLU A 13 4.47 11.08 8.19
C GLU A 13 4.54 10.14 6.97
N LEU A 14 3.40 9.70 6.46
CA LEU A 14 3.35 8.88 5.26
C LEU A 14 3.66 9.75 4.04
N ALA A 15 4.90 9.68 3.56
CA ALA A 15 5.35 10.34 2.34
C ALA A 15 5.75 9.30 1.28
N PRO A 16 4.80 8.74 0.50
CA PRO A 16 5.11 7.89 -0.62
C PRO A 16 5.85 8.69 -1.70
N ASP A 17 7.03 8.23 -2.12
CA ASP A 17 7.72 8.78 -3.28
C ASP A 17 7.17 8.24 -4.61
N SER A 18 7.69 8.72 -5.73
CA SER A 18 7.23 8.39 -7.08
C SER A 18 7.35 6.91 -7.47
N HIS A 19 8.10 6.10 -6.72
CA HIS A 19 8.26 4.66 -6.97
C HIS A 19 7.28 3.83 -6.14
N VAL A 20 6.53 4.44 -5.21
CA VAL A 20 5.56 3.71 -4.40
C VAL A 20 4.29 3.51 -5.21
N ILE A 21 3.95 2.25 -5.47
CA ILE A 21 2.78 1.86 -6.28
C ILE A 21 1.53 1.55 -5.45
N ALA A 22 1.70 1.31 -4.13
CA ALA A 22 0.61 1.08 -3.17
C ALA A 22 1.12 1.18 -1.71
N VAL A 23 0.18 1.36 -0.79
CA VAL A 23 0.40 1.31 0.66
C VAL A 23 -0.37 0.11 1.23
N ALA A 24 0.29 -0.78 1.97
CA ALA A 24 -0.41 -1.80 2.76
C ALA A 24 -0.61 -1.27 4.18
N SER A 25 -1.85 -1.31 4.69
CA SER A 25 -2.22 -0.79 6.01
C SER A 25 -3.25 -1.66 6.73
N ASP A 26 -3.23 -1.64 8.08
CA ASP A 26 -4.26 -2.25 8.93
C ASP A 26 -5.42 -1.30 9.26
N ILE A 27 -5.35 -0.05 8.79
CA ILE A 27 -6.41 0.95 8.94
C ILE A 27 -6.71 1.62 7.59
N PRO A 28 -7.90 2.19 7.40
CA PRO A 28 -8.16 3.07 6.27
C PRO A 28 -7.29 4.32 6.31
N LEU A 29 -6.72 4.72 5.18
CA LEU A 29 -5.88 5.92 5.06
C LEU A 29 -6.52 6.95 4.10
N PRO A 30 -7.56 7.68 4.54
CA PRO A 30 -8.21 8.68 3.70
C PRO A 30 -7.22 9.80 3.35
N GLY A 31 -7.17 10.19 2.07
CA GLY A 31 -6.26 11.23 1.56
C GLY A 31 -4.95 10.71 0.97
N VAL A 32 -4.66 9.40 1.07
CA VAL A 32 -3.58 8.77 0.30
C VAL A 32 -4.05 8.57 -1.13
N ALA A 33 -3.35 9.15 -2.10
CA ALA A 33 -3.69 9.05 -3.53
C ALA A 33 -3.38 7.68 -4.15
N LEU A 34 -2.55 6.88 -3.48
CA LEU A 34 -2.19 5.53 -3.91
C LEU A 34 -3.21 4.49 -3.43
N PRO A 35 -3.31 3.34 -4.13
CA PRO A 35 -4.07 2.20 -3.63
C PRO A 35 -3.65 1.82 -2.21
N VAL A 36 -4.64 1.63 -1.33
CA VAL A 36 -4.44 1.13 0.04
C VAL A 36 -4.95 -0.30 0.11
N LEU A 37 -4.04 -1.22 0.45
CA LEU A 37 -4.30 -2.66 0.57
C LEU A 37 -4.40 -3.05 2.05
N ASP A 38 -5.23 -4.04 2.37
CA ASP A 38 -5.26 -4.60 3.72
C ASP A 38 -3.99 -5.42 3.96
N ILE A 39 -3.16 -4.95 4.88
CA ILE A 39 -1.92 -5.61 5.28
C ILE A 39 -2.14 -7.02 5.85
N ASN A 40 -3.34 -7.28 6.38
CA ASN A 40 -3.70 -8.57 6.97
C ASN A 40 -4.30 -9.54 5.93
N ALA A 41 -4.42 -9.11 4.67
CA ALA A 41 -4.92 -9.92 3.55
C ALA A 41 -3.79 -10.25 2.54
N PRO A 42 -2.89 -11.20 2.86
CA PRO A 42 -1.70 -11.47 2.03
C PRO A 42 -2.04 -11.90 0.60
N ALA A 43 -3.17 -12.59 0.39
CA ALA A 43 -3.62 -12.96 -0.95
C ALA A 43 -3.96 -11.75 -1.83
N GLN A 44 -4.55 -10.69 -1.25
CA GLN A 44 -4.85 -9.44 -1.97
C GLN A 44 -3.56 -8.74 -2.40
N VAL A 45 -2.58 -8.68 -1.49
CA VAL A 45 -1.27 -8.06 -1.78
C VAL A 45 -0.55 -8.82 -2.90
N ALA A 46 -0.56 -10.15 -2.85
CA ALA A 46 0.04 -10.98 -3.89
C ALA A 46 -0.64 -10.78 -5.25
N ALA A 47 -1.98 -10.74 -5.28
CA ALA A 47 -2.74 -10.49 -6.51
C ALA A 47 -2.41 -9.12 -7.11
N PHE A 48 -2.39 -8.06 -6.28
CA PHE A 48 -2.06 -6.71 -6.71
C PHE A 48 -0.66 -6.64 -7.37
N ILE A 49 0.34 -7.28 -6.75
CA ILE A 49 1.71 -7.30 -7.30
C ILE A 49 1.75 -8.05 -8.63
N ALA A 50 1.08 -9.19 -8.74
CA ALA A 50 1.04 -9.99 -9.97
C ALA A 50 0.39 -9.21 -11.13
N GLU A 51 -0.73 -8.54 -10.86
CA GLU A 51 -1.43 -7.70 -11.84
C GLU A 51 -0.57 -6.51 -12.28
N TRP A 52 0.08 -5.83 -11.34
CA TRP A 52 1.00 -4.73 -11.65
C TRP A 52 2.19 -5.16 -12.50
N LEU A 53 2.78 -6.33 -12.23
CA LEU A 53 3.85 -6.90 -13.05
C LEU A 53 3.38 -7.28 -14.45
N ALA A 54 2.16 -7.82 -14.57
CA ALA A 54 1.57 -8.16 -15.87
C ALA A 54 1.33 -6.90 -16.72
N ALA A 55 0.89 -5.80 -16.11
CA ALA A 55 0.65 -4.52 -16.78
C ALA A 55 1.93 -3.84 -17.32
N GLN A 56 3.10 -4.13 -16.75
CA GLN A 56 4.38 -3.58 -17.23
C GLN A 56 4.99 -4.31 -18.42
N ARG A 57 4.43 -5.46 -18.83
CA ARG A 57 4.96 -6.25 -19.95
C ARG A 57 4.46 -5.76 -21.32
N PHE A 58 3.83 -4.58 -21.38
CA PHE A 58 3.27 -3.97 -22.59
C PHE A 58 3.71 -2.52 -22.73
#